data_AF-A0A1Z5T9B4-F1
#
_entry.id   AF-A0A1Z5T9B4-F1
#
_cell.length_a   1.000
_cell.length_b   1.000
_cell.length_c   1.000
_cell.angle_alpha   90.00
_cell.angle_beta   90.00
_cell.angle_gamma   90.00
#
_symmetry.space_group_name_H-M   'P 1'
#
loop_
_entity.id
_entity.type
_entity.pdbx_description
1 polymer ?
#
loop_
_entity_poly.entity_id
_entity_poly.type
_entity_poly.pdbx_seq_one_letter_code
_entity_poly.pdbx_strand_id
1 'polypeptide(L)'
;MAPASKRRKTTQTPPRFLCYGCDVERVASQFPDCNPTADCQHLINTCTACLKKWVEAQVEAGSFKTDGQDSQVFGIACPHPGCEGTMKAGDVEDAATRKVFGRFEEIARRHIAEHTPGWRWCLAPGCKAGQVHDSSDAVAVTTTAVENEAAPEQIPKSKKSSKSKKKALDETTKAVKEVDTKPDIIDIFQCHACGARACVPCDRPYHDGESCGQYQHRIKDRLDEEDQTLQTIQKSTRKCPACGVNIQKNGGCPYMICHKCKTSFCWTCMQDIDTAGRCDCAARRYP
;
A
#
# COMPACT_ATOMS: atom_id res chain seq x y z
N MET A 1 54.12 -1.34 72.03
CA MET A 1 53.33 -0.84 70.88
C MET A 1 54.14 -1.07 69.62
N ALA A 2 53.73 -2.00 68.77
CA ALA A 2 54.31 -2.28 67.46
C ALA A 2 53.27 -1.91 66.37
N PRO A 3 53.69 -1.44 65.18
CA PRO A 3 52.85 -0.65 64.30
C PRO A 3 51.78 -1.47 63.58
N ALA A 4 50.63 -0.83 63.37
CA ALA A 4 49.49 -1.36 62.65
C ALA A 4 49.85 -1.74 61.20
N SER A 5 49.59 -3.01 60.86
CA SER A 5 49.75 -3.55 59.52
C SER A 5 48.70 -2.93 58.58
N LYS A 6 49.14 -2.11 57.62
CA LYS A 6 48.25 -1.49 56.63
C LYS A 6 47.71 -2.57 55.68
N ARG A 7 46.42 -2.89 55.80
CA ARG A 7 45.67 -3.72 54.84
C ARG A 7 45.78 -3.10 53.44
N ARG A 8 46.45 -3.81 52.53
CA ARG A 8 46.60 -3.45 51.12
C ARG A 8 45.23 -3.64 50.44
N LYS A 9 44.53 -2.55 50.10
CA LYS A 9 43.32 -2.61 49.27
C LYS A 9 43.72 -3.04 47.86
N THR A 10 43.40 -4.28 47.49
CA THR A 10 43.48 -4.77 46.13
C THR A 10 42.38 -4.09 45.30
N THR A 11 42.74 -3.13 44.46
CA THR A 11 41.86 -2.57 43.44
C THR A 11 41.71 -3.60 42.33
N GLN A 12 40.76 -4.53 42.46
CA GLN A 12 40.43 -5.45 41.38
C GLN A 12 39.61 -4.70 40.32
N THR A 13 40.17 -4.59 39.12
CA THR A 13 39.47 -4.07 37.94
C THR A 13 38.24 -4.95 37.65
N PRO A 14 37.06 -4.38 37.38
CA PRO A 14 35.85 -5.17 37.15
C PRO A 14 36.01 -6.09 35.93
N PRO A 15 35.45 -7.31 35.97
CA PRO A 15 35.50 -8.25 34.85
C PRO A 15 34.82 -7.66 33.61
N ARG A 16 35.39 -7.94 32.44
CA ARG A 16 34.90 -7.49 31.14
C ARG A 16 34.44 -8.69 30.31
N PHE A 17 33.39 -8.50 29.53
CA PHE A 17 32.75 -9.52 28.71
C PHE A 17 32.58 -9.00 27.28
N LEU A 18 32.83 -9.86 26.29
CA LEU A 18 32.69 -9.51 24.88
C LEU A 18 31.20 -9.47 24.48
N CYS A 19 30.78 -8.40 23.81
CA CYS A 19 29.43 -8.29 23.27
C CYS A 19 29.36 -8.87 21.85
N TYR A 20 28.47 -9.84 21.62
CA TYR A 20 28.25 -10.45 20.30
C TYR A 20 27.76 -9.45 19.24
N GLY A 21 26.88 -8.52 19.61
CA GLY A 21 26.32 -7.56 18.66
C GLY A 21 27.25 -6.42 18.21
N CYS A 22 28.42 -6.22 18.84
CA CYS A 22 29.35 -5.15 18.45
C CYS A 22 30.83 -5.50 18.57
N ASP A 23 31.17 -6.70 19.02
CA ASP A 23 32.54 -7.18 19.25
C ASP A 23 33.38 -6.28 20.17
N VAL A 24 32.74 -5.55 21.09
CA VAL A 24 33.41 -4.70 22.08
C VAL A 24 33.29 -5.31 23.48
N GLU A 25 34.41 -5.35 24.21
CA GLU A 25 34.42 -5.71 25.63
C GLU A 25 33.71 -4.66 26.49
N ARG A 26 32.69 -5.08 27.24
CA ARG A 26 31.93 -4.23 28.17
C ARG A 26 31.98 -4.77 29.59
N VAL A 27 31.69 -3.91 30.56
CA VAL A 27 31.47 -4.33 31.96
C VAL A 27 30.06 -4.92 32.12
N ALA A 28 29.87 -5.77 33.13
CA ALA A 28 28.59 -6.45 33.38
C ALA A 28 27.37 -5.50 33.39
N SER A 29 27.51 -4.29 33.95
CA SER A 29 26.42 -3.30 34.03
C SER A 29 25.94 -2.74 32.69
N GLN A 30 26.63 -3.03 31.58
CA GLN A 30 26.21 -2.63 30.23
C GLN A 30 25.42 -3.73 29.51
N PHE A 31 25.34 -4.92 30.12
CA PHE A 31 24.48 -6.01 29.66
C PHE A 31 23.13 -5.94 30.39
N PRO A 32 22.06 -6.45 29.78
CA PRO A 32 20.78 -6.63 30.46
C PRO A 32 20.92 -7.56 31.67
N ASP A 33 20.03 -7.43 32.66
CA ASP A 33 20.01 -8.29 33.86
C ASP A 33 19.43 -9.68 33.59
N CYS A 34 18.73 -9.86 32.47
CA CYS A 34 18.11 -11.10 32.02
C CYS A 34 18.33 -11.32 30.51
N ASN A 35 18.10 -12.55 30.05
CA ASN A 35 18.11 -12.84 28.62
C ASN A 35 16.97 -12.08 27.90
N PRO A 36 17.09 -11.84 26.57
CA PRO A 36 16.07 -11.14 25.80
C PRO A 36 14.66 -11.76 25.86
N THR A 37 14.55 -13.04 26.17
CA THR A 37 13.28 -13.68 26.50
C THR A 37 13.52 -14.83 27.48
N ALA A 38 12.48 -15.25 28.20
CA ALA A 38 12.53 -16.40 29.11
C ALA A 38 12.85 -17.72 28.37
N ASP A 39 12.52 -17.79 27.08
CA ASP A 39 12.75 -18.98 26.24
C ASP A 39 14.21 -19.13 25.77
N CYS A 40 15.09 -18.16 26.09
CA CYS A 40 16.49 -18.17 25.69
C CYS A 40 17.35 -19.11 26.56
N GLN A 41 17.94 -20.14 25.95
CA GLN A 41 18.92 -21.03 26.58
C GLN A 41 20.36 -20.67 26.17
N HIS A 42 20.78 -19.44 26.43
CA HIS A 42 22.16 -18.99 26.21
C HIS A 42 22.60 -17.98 27.27
N LEU A 43 23.88 -17.63 27.28
CA LEU A 43 24.41 -16.59 28.16
C LEU A 43 24.01 -15.19 27.67
N ILE A 44 23.96 -14.23 28.60
CA ILE A 44 23.78 -12.81 28.27
C ILE A 44 25.09 -12.28 27.68
N ASN A 45 25.21 -12.30 26.36
CA ASN A 45 26.38 -11.83 25.62
C ASN A 45 26.07 -10.68 24.65
N THR A 46 24.88 -10.07 24.72
CA THR A 46 24.51 -8.90 23.92
C THR A 46 24.28 -7.72 24.83
N CYS A 47 25.02 -6.62 24.63
CA CYS A 47 24.90 -5.44 25.48
C CYS A 47 23.54 -4.73 25.25
N THR A 48 23.08 -3.97 26.24
CA THR A 48 21.79 -3.24 26.22
C THR A 48 21.66 -2.31 25.00
N ALA A 49 22.76 -1.69 24.57
CA ALA A 49 22.76 -0.82 23.40
C ALA A 49 22.56 -1.59 22.09
N CYS A 50 23.18 -2.76 21.95
CA CYS A 50 22.98 -3.62 20.78
C CYS A 50 21.59 -4.23 20.76
N LEU A 51 21.07 -4.65 21.93
CA LEU A 51 19.71 -5.18 22.04
C LEU A 51 18.66 -4.14 21.62
N LYS A 52 18.79 -2.89 22.09
CA LYS A 52 17.93 -1.77 21.68
C LYS A 52 17.94 -1.53 20.18
N LYS A 53 19.13 -1.49 19.58
CA LYS A 53 19.30 -1.29 18.13
C LYS A 53 18.72 -2.45 17.33
N TRP A 54 18.88 -3.68 17.80
CA TRP A 54 18.31 -4.87 17.17
C TRP A 54 16.78 -4.79 17.14
N VAL A 55 16.16 -4.52 18.28
CA VAL A 55 14.69 -4.38 18.37
C VAL A 55 14.19 -3.27 17.45
N GLU A 56 14.83 -2.10 17.45
CA GLU A 56 14.48 -1.00 16.55
C GLU A 56 14.57 -1.40 15.07
N ALA A 57 15.66 -2.07 14.67
CA ALA A 57 15.84 -2.53 13.31
C ALA A 57 14.78 -3.57 12.89
N GLN A 58 14.42 -4.49 13.79
CA GLN A 58 13.40 -5.52 13.50
C GLN A 58 12.00 -4.90 13.36
N VAL A 59 11.65 -3.93 14.20
CA VAL A 59 10.38 -3.19 14.11
C VAL A 59 10.31 -2.36 12.83
N GLU A 60 11.40 -1.69 12.43
CA GLU A 60 11.43 -0.90 11.19
C GLU A 60 11.41 -1.80 9.94
N ALA A 61 12.11 -2.93 9.96
CA ALA A 61 12.11 -3.89 8.87
C ALA A 61 10.81 -4.69 8.76
N GLY A 62 9.96 -4.67 9.79
CA GLY A 62 8.76 -5.49 9.86
C GLY A 62 9.03 -7.00 9.96
N SER A 63 10.17 -7.37 10.55
CA SER A 63 10.62 -8.76 10.64
C SER A 63 10.21 -9.36 11.98
N PHE A 64 9.21 -10.24 11.93
CA PHE A 64 8.60 -10.87 13.11
C PHE A 64 8.54 -12.39 12.94
N LYS A 65 8.68 -13.10 14.06
CA LYS A 65 8.41 -14.53 14.14
C LYS A 65 6.91 -14.76 14.35
N THR A 66 6.38 -15.68 13.56
CA THR A 66 5.00 -16.19 13.65
C THR A 66 5.05 -17.71 13.62
N ASP A 67 4.22 -18.37 14.43
CA ASP A 67 4.05 -19.82 14.39
C ASP A 67 2.97 -20.19 13.37
N GLY A 68 3.33 -21.03 12.40
CA GLY A 68 2.61 -21.18 11.13
C GLY A 68 1.26 -21.88 11.16
N GLN A 69 0.57 -22.00 12.30
CA GLN A 69 -0.72 -22.69 12.35
C GLN A 69 -1.85 -21.96 13.10
N ASP A 70 -1.56 -21.00 13.99
CA ASP A 70 -2.62 -20.26 14.69
C ASP A 70 -2.29 -18.78 15.01
N SER A 71 -1.13 -18.29 14.53
CA SER A 71 -0.66 -16.90 14.75
C SER A 71 -0.74 -16.45 16.21
N GLN A 72 -0.59 -17.39 17.15
CA GLN A 72 -0.69 -17.13 18.58
C GLN A 72 0.63 -16.56 19.12
N VAL A 73 1.74 -16.82 18.44
CA VAL A 73 3.05 -16.28 18.78
C VAL A 73 3.43 -15.20 17.78
N PHE A 74 3.36 -13.94 18.20
CA PHE A 74 3.89 -12.79 17.47
C PHE A 74 5.00 -12.12 18.27
N GLY A 75 6.19 -11.98 17.70
CA GLY A 75 7.30 -11.33 18.39
C GLY A 75 8.56 -11.16 17.55
N ILE A 76 9.61 -10.63 18.18
CA ILE A 76 10.89 -10.36 17.52
C ILE A 76 11.86 -11.52 17.80
N ALA A 77 12.63 -11.94 16.80
CA ALA A 77 13.65 -12.97 17.00
C ALA A 77 14.75 -12.51 17.98
N CYS A 78 15.21 -13.41 18.85
CA CYS A 78 16.40 -13.17 19.66
C CYS A 78 17.60 -12.82 18.76
N PRO A 79 18.44 -11.81 19.11
CA PRO A 79 19.63 -11.45 18.34
C PRO A 79 20.76 -12.48 18.38
N HIS A 80 20.68 -13.49 19.25
CA HIS A 80 21.74 -14.50 19.38
C HIS A 80 21.67 -15.53 18.23
N PRO A 81 22.79 -15.83 17.56
CA PRO A 81 22.84 -16.80 16.47
C PRO A 81 22.46 -18.19 16.98
N GLY A 82 21.62 -18.90 16.24
CA GLY A 82 21.13 -20.23 16.64
C GLY A 82 20.16 -20.23 17.82
N CYS A 83 19.74 -19.06 18.33
CA CYS A 83 18.67 -18.99 19.32
C CYS A 83 17.30 -18.88 18.62
N GLU A 84 16.40 -19.81 18.94
CA GLU A 84 15.04 -19.81 18.42
C GLU A 84 14.06 -18.99 19.27
N GLY A 85 14.53 -18.39 20.37
CA GLY A 85 13.72 -17.53 21.24
C GLY A 85 13.02 -16.40 20.49
N THR A 86 11.83 -16.06 20.99
CA THR A 86 10.97 -15.01 20.45
C THR A 86 10.62 -14.02 21.56
N MET A 87 11.06 -12.78 21.40
CA MET A 87 10.77 -11.67 22.30
C MET A 87 9.30 -11.25 22.15
N LYS A 88 8.51 -11.48 23.19
CA LYS A 88 7.09 -11.12 23.26
C LYS A 88 6.92 -9.65 23.65
N ALA A 89 5.68 -9.16 23.76
CA ALA A 89 5.41 -7.75 24.05
C ALA A 89 6.14 -7.21 25.29
N GLY A 90 6.13 -7.93 26.42
CA GLY A 90 6.86 -7.52 27.63
C GLY A 90 8.37 -7.42 27.41
N ASP A 91 8.96 -8.42 26.75
CA ASP A 91 10.39 -8.46 26.42
C ASP A 91 10.80 -7.27 25.53
N VAL A 92 9.95 -6.92 24.56
CA VAL A 92 10.18 -5.79 23.65
C VAL A 92 9.99 -4.46 24.37
N GLU A 93 9.06 -4.36 25.30
CA GLU A 93 8.84 -3.16 26.12
C GLU A 93 10.08 -2.81 26.94
N ASP A 94 10.69 -3.81 27.59
CA ASP A 94 11.91 -3.64 28.39
C ASP A 94 13.14 -3.32 27.52
N ALA A 95 13.19 -3.88 26.31
CA ALA A 95 14.31 -3.70 25.40
C ALA A 95 14.23 -2.45 24.51
N ALA A 96 13.07 -1.81 24.38
CA ALA A 96 12.84 -0.71 23.43
C ALA A 96 12.60 0.65 24.09
N THR A 97 12.55 1.71 23.27
CA THR A 97 11.98 2.99 23.72
C THR A 97 10.47 2.98 23.56
N ARG A 98 9.75 3.83 24.29
CA ARG A 98 8.28 3.97 24.17
C ARG A 98 7.81 4.17 22.73
N LYS A 99 8.56 4.92 21.91
CA LYS A 99 8.22 5.15 20.50
C LYS A 99 8.32 3.88 19.65
N VAL A 100 9.41 3.10 19.85
CA VAL A 100 9.63 1.85 19.12
C VAL A 100 8.63 0.78 19.59
N PHE A 101 8.40 0.68 20.90
CA PHE A 101 7.41 -0.23 21.46
C PHE A 101 5.99 0.09 20.98
N GLY A 102 5.60 1.37 20.91
CA GLY A 102 4.29 1.76 20.35
C GLY A 102 4.12 1.35 18.89
N ARG A 103 5.18 1.38 18.08
CA ARG A 103 5.15 0.85 16.70
C ARG A 103 5.02 -0.67 16.69
N PHE A 104 5.78 -1.37 17.53
CA PHE A 104 5.67 -2.83 17.69
C PHE A 104 4.25 -3.24 18.07
N GLU A 105 3.66 -2.61 19.09
CA GLU A 105 2.31 -2.92 19.55
C GLU A 105 1.26 -2.62 18.46
N GLU A 106 1.43 -1.55 17.68
CA GLU A 106 0.56 -1.28 16.53
C GLU A 106 0.60 -2.41 15.50
N ILE A 107 1.79 -2.93 15.19
CA ILE A 107 1.96 -4.02 14.22
C ILE A 107 1.43 -5.34 14.81
N ALA A 108 1.74 -5.64 16.08
CA ALA A 108 1.27 -6.83 16.78
C ALA A 108 -0.27 -6.88 16.80
N ARG A 109 -0.92 -5.77 17.14
CA ARG A 109 -2.38 -5.67 17.15
C ARG A 109 -2.97 -5.89 15.76
N ARG A 110 -2.33 -5.34 14.72
CA ARG A 110 -2.76 -5.56 13.34
C ARG A 110 -2.65 -7.03 12.95
N HIS A 111 -1.55 -7.68 13.31
CA HIS A 111 -1.33 -9.10 13.04
C HIS A 111 -2.39 -9.98 13.72
N ILE A 112 -2.66 -9.77 15.00
CA ILE A 112 -3.69 -10.54 15.75
C ILE A 112 -5.07 -10.33 15.13
N ALA A 113 -5.39 -9.08 14.80
CA ALA A 113 -6.64 -8.71 14.16
C ALA A 113 -6.84 -9.42 12.81
N GLU A 114 -5.83 -9.44 11.94
CA GLU A 114 -5.92 -10.10 10.62
C GLU A 114 -6.15 -11.62 10.70
N HIS A 115 -5.74 -12.25 11.80
CA HIS A 115 -5.96 -13.68 12.03
C HIS A 115 -7.23 -13.98 12.83
N THR A 116 -7.97 -12.95 13.26
CA THR A 116 -9.24 -13.12 13.96
C THR A 116 -10.34 -13.44 12.93
N PRO A 117 -11.07 -14.56 13.05
CA PRO A 117 -12.16 -14.89 12.12
C PRO A 117 -13.21 -13.78 12.06
N GLY A 118 -13.64 -13.43 10.84
CA GLY A 118 -14.61 -12.36 10.60
C GLY A 118 -14.08 -10.94 10.82
N TRP A 119 -12.79 -10.75 11.14
CA TRP A 119 -12.21 -9.42 11.28
C TRP A 119 -12.13 -8.67 9.95
N ARG A 120 -12.51 -7.39 9.98
CA ARG A 120 -12.45 -6.50 8.81
C ARG A 120 -11.88 -5.13 9.19
N TRP A 121 -10.95 -4.64 8.38
CA TRP A 121 -10.39 -3.30 8.50
C TRP A 121 -11.28 -2.25 7.86
N CYS A 122 -11.35 -1.07 8.48
CA CYS A 122 -12.01 0.08 7.88
C CYS A 122 -11.24 0.57 6.64
N LEU A 123 -11.95 0.75 5.52
CA LEU A 123 -11.36 1.22 4.25
C LEU A 123 -11.20 2.75 4.15
N ALA A 124 -11.73 3.51 5.13
CA ALA A 124 -11.62 4.96 5.11
C ALA A 124 -10.15 5.42 5.26
N PRO A 125 -9.69 6.37 4.43
CA PRO A 125 -8.32 6.86 4.52
C PRO A 125 -8.05 7.46 5.90
N GLY A 126 -6.97 7.03 6.54
CA GLY A 126 -6.56 7.51 7.87
C GLY A 126 -7.27 6.82 9.05
N CYS A 127 -8.29 5.98 8.82
CA CYS A 127 -8.89 5.17 9.87
C CYS A 127 -8.07 3.89 10.07
N LYS A 128 -7.66 3.62 11.31
CA LYS A 128 -6.94 2.39 11.69
C LYS A 128 -7.80 1.41 12.48
N ALA A 129 -9.11 1.63 12.54
CA ALA A 129 -10.03 0.77 13.26
C ALA A 129 -10.37 -0.47 12.43
N GLY A 130 -10.66 -1.57 13.12
CA GLY A 130 -11.22 -2.79 12.56
C GLY A 130 -12.18 -3.39 13.57
N GLN A 131 -13.06 -4.25 13.09
CA GLN A 131 -14.04 -4.95 13.93
C GLN A 131 -14.39 -6.30 13.30
N VAL A 132 -14.85 -7.22 14.13
CA VAL A 132 -15.47 -8.46 13.64
C VAL A 132 -16.81 -8.11 12.99
N HIS A 133 -17.05 -8.66 11.81
CA HIS A 133 -18.28 -8.52 11.04
C HIS A 133 -18.80 -9.92 10.71
N ASP A 134 -20.05 -10.17 11.04
CA ASP A 134 -20.72 -11.40 10.66
C ASP A 134 -21.60 -11.15 9.43
N SER A 135 -21.33 -11.87 8.34
CA SER A 135 -22.08 -11.79 7.09
C SER A 135 -23.40 -12.59 7.15
N SER A 136 -23.70 -13.27 8.26
CA SER A 136 -24.95 -14.03 8.43
C SER A 136 -26.22 -13.16 8.38
N ASP A 137 -26.10 -11.86 8.66
CA ASP A 137 -27.19 -10.88 8.61
C ASP A 137 -27.39 -10.25 7.21
N ALA A 138 -26.66 -10.70 6.19
CA ALA A 138 -26.73 -10.12 4.86
C ALA A 138 -28.11 -10.36 4.21
N VAL A 139 -28.85 -9.28 4.00
CA VAL A 139 -30.18 -9.31 3.38
C VAL A 139 -30.07 -9.44 1.86
N ALA A 140 -30.72 -10.47 1.30
CA ALA A 140 -31.02 -10.53 -0.11
C ALA A 140 -32.12 -9.51 -0.42
N VAL A 141 -31.76 -8.39 -1.05
CA VAL A 141 -32.74 -7.37 -1.44
C VAL A 141 -33.11 -7.61 -2.89
N THR A 142 -34.39 -7.90 -3.14
CA THR A 142 -34.96 -7.84 -4.50
C THR A 142 -35.11 -6.38 -4.87
N THR A 143 -34.21 -5.85 -5.69
CA THR A 143 -34.38 -4.54 -6.31
C THR A 143 -35.52 -4.63 -7.33
N THR A 144 -36.73 -4.24 -6.92
CA THR A 144 -37.79 -3.91 -7.88
C THR A 144 -37.32 -2.66 -8.62
N ALA A 145 -36.81 -2.85 -9.83
CA ALA A 145 -36.60 -1.76 -10.77
C ALA A 145 -37.95 -1.07 -10.98
N VAL A 146 -38.13 0.09 -10.37
CA VAL A 146 -39.22 1.00 -10.75
C VAL A 146 -38.74 1.63 -12.06
N GLU A 147 -39.16 1.04 -13.17
CA GLU A 147 -39.08 1.69 -14.46
C GLU A 147 -39.88 3.00 -14.36
N ASN A 148 -39.19 4.14 -14.47
CA ASN A 148 -39.86 5.41 -14.66
C ASN A 148 -40.51 5.39 -16.04
N GLU A 149 -41.80 5.05 -16.06
CA GLU A 149 -42.72 5.20 -17.20
C GLU A 149 -42.61 6.61 -17.78
N ALA A 150 -42.08 6.69 -19.00
CA ALA A 150 -42.12 7.90 -19.81
C ALA A 150 -43.55 8.13 -20.34
N ALA A 151 -44.19 9.23 -19.94
CA ALA A 151 -45.45 9.69 -20.55
C ALA A 151 -45.18 10.60 -21.77
N PRO A 152 -46.06 10.60 -22.80
CA PRO A 152 -45.71 11.00 -24.16
C PRO A 152 -46.19 12.42 -24.53
N GLU A 153 -45.48 13.08 -25.46
CA GLU A 153 -46.05 14.19 -26.23
C GLU A 153 -45.64 14.08 -27.72
N GLN A 154 -46.66 13.93 -28.58
CA GLN A 154 -46.59 13.99 -30.06
C GLN A 154 -46.55 15.49 -30.46
N ILE A 155 -46.16 16.01 -31.63
CA ILE A 155 -46.48 15.75 -33.06
C ILE A 155 -45.53 16.67 -33.95
N PRO A 156 -45.60 16.80 -35.29
CA PRO A 156 -45.08 15.98 -36.42
C PRO A 156 -44.11 16.68 -37.42
N LYS A 157 -43.70 15.89 -38.45
CA LYS A 157 -43.36 16.21 -39.88
C LYS A 157 -41.87 15.95 -40.19
N SER A 158 -41.46 15.32 -41.30
CA SER A 158 -42.13 14.83 -42.51
C SER A 158 -41.15 14.04 -43.40
N LYS A 159 -41.67 12.97 -44.03
CA LYS A 159 -41.40 12.45 -45.40
C LYS A 159 -39.93 12.28 -45.88
N LYS A 160 -39.56 11.05 -46.27
CA LYS A 160 -39.59 10.58 -47.69
C LYS A 160 -39.10 9.12 -47.87
N SER A 161 -39.96 8.35 -48.54
CA SER A 161 -39.75 7.32 -49.59
C SER A 161 -38.68 6.23 -49.43
N SER A 162 -39.08 4.94 -49.36
CA SER A 162 -39.16 3.97 -50.50
C SER A 162 -38.00 2.95 -50.46
N LYS A 163 -38.11 1.63 -50.73
CA LYS A 163 -39.17 0.75 -51.25
C LYS A 163 -38.63 -0.70 -51.23
N SER A 164 -39.50 -1.67 -50.87
CA SER A 164 -39.47 -3.13 -51.15
C SER A 164 -38.34 -3.97 -50.52
N LYS A 165 -38.55 -5.21 -50.03
CA LYS A 165 -39.28 -6.33 -50.64
C LYS A 165 -39.49 -7.46 -49.61
N LYS A 166 -40.66 -8.12 -49.66
CA LYS A 166 -41.05 -9.36 -48.96
C LYS A 166 -39.96 -10.46 -49.01
N LYS A 167 -39.84 -11.29 -47.96
CA LYS A 167 -40.22 -12.73 -47.98
C LYS A 167 -40.00 -13.45 -46.63
N ALA A 168 -41.06 -14.17 -46.23
CA ALA A 168 -41.20 -15.39 -45.41
C ALA A 168 -40.24 -15.70 -44.23
N LEU A 169 -40.85 -15.81 -43.05
CA LEU A 169 -40.91 -16.99 -42.17
C LEU A 169 -39.72 -17.97 -42.26
N ASP A 170 -38.92 -18.01 -41.20
CA ASP A 170 -38.49 -19.29 -40.64
C ASP A 170 -38.36 -19.17 -39.13
N GLU A 171 -38.98 -20.13 -38.48
CA GLU A 171 -39.09 -20.34 -37.06
C GLU A 171 -37.76 -20.92 -36.57
N THR A 172 -37.01 -20.16 -35.78
CA THR A 172 -35.90 -20.74 -35.03
C THR A 172 -35.88 -20.10 -33.65
N THR A 173 -36.52 -20.81 -32.72
CA THR A 173 -36.33 -20.70 -31.28
C THR A 173 -34.85 -20.67 -30.95
N LYS A 174 -34.31 -19.45 -30.76
CA LYS A 174 -32.99 -19.25 -30.20
C LYS A 174 -33.16 -19.14 -28.70
N ALA A 175 -32.77 -20.19 -28.00
CA ALA A 175 -32.70 -20.25 -26.55
C ALA A 175 -32.05 -18.98 -26.01
N VAL A 176 -32.85 -18.17 -25.31
CA VAL A 176 -32.35 -17.13 -24.43
C VAL A 176 -31.61 -17.89 -23.35
N LYS A 177 -30.27 -17.79 -23.33
CA LYS A 177 -29.50 -18.26 -22.19
C LYS A 177 -29.98 -17.45 -21.00
N GLU A 178 -30.61 -18.14 -20.06
CA GLU A 178 -30.95 -17.64 -18.74
C GLU A 178 -29.71 -16.92 -18.18
N VAL A 179 -29.84 -15.61 -17.96
CA VAL A 179 -28.87 -14.88 -17.16
C VAL A 179 -29.20 -15.26 -15.73
N ASP A 180 -28.33 -16.05 -15.10
CA ASP A 180 -28.33 -16.32 -13.67
C ASP A 180 -28.31 -14.99 -12.90
N THR A 181 -29.48 -14.42 -12.62
CA THR A 181 -29.63 -13.31 -11.67
C THR A 181 -29.45 -13.90 -10.28
N LYS A 182 -28.19 -14.06 -9.86
CA LYS A 182 -27.82 -14.30 -8.47
C LYS A 182 -28.31 -13.09 -7.66
N PRO A 183 -29.08 -13.29 -6.57
CA PRO A 183 -29.65 -12.19 -5.81
C PRO A 183 -28.54 -11.26 -5.30
N ASP A 184 -28.76 -9.95 -5.43
CA ASP A 184 -27.89 -8.91 -4.89
C ASP A 184 -27.95 -8.96 -3.35
N ILE A 185 -27.06 -9.76 -2.75
CA ILE A 185 -26.86 -9.81 -1.30
C ILE A 185 -26.18 -8.49 -0.90
N ILE A 186 -26.91 -7.64 -0.17
CA ILE A 186 -26.38 -6.36 0.32
C ILE A 186 -25.76 -6.60 1.70
N ASP A 187 -24.48 -6.95 1.72
CA ASP A 187 -23.69 -7.01 2.94
C ASP A 187 -22.84 -5.74 3.12
N ILE A 188 -23.13 -4.99 4.18
CA ILE A 188 -22.57 -3.66 4.46
C ILE A 188 -21.82 -3.70 5.78
N PHE A 189 -20.54 -3.38 5.71
CA PHE A 189 -19.72 -3.12 6.88
C PHE A 189 -19.79 -1.64 7.25
N GLN A 190 -20.12 -1.31 8.49
CA GLN A 190 -20.06 0.07 9.01
C GLN A 190 -19.05 0.15 10.17
N CYS A 191 -18.03 0.99 9.99
CA CYS A 191 -16.99 1.16 11.00
C CYS A 191 -17.52 1.86 12.26
N HIS A 192 -17.32 1.26 13.43
CA HIS A 192 -17.73 1.83 14.72
C HIS A 192 -16.95 3.11 15.09
N ALA A 193 -15.76 3.32 14.54
CA ALA A 193 -14.88 4.43 14.91
C ALA A 193 -15.14 5.70 14.10
N CYS A 194 -15.32 5.56 12.78
CA CYS A 194 -15.49 6.72 11.87
C CYS A 194 -16.83 6.73 11.13
N GLY A 195 -17.65 5.69 11.26
CA GLY A 195 -18.94 5.58 10.58
C GLY A 195 -18.88 5.29 9.07
N ALA A 196 -17.68 5.16 8.50
CA ALA A 196 -17.53 4.85 7.09
C ALA A 196 -18.14 3.48 6.75
N ARG A 197 -18.81 3.43 5.60
CA ARG A 197 -19.49 2.23 5.10
C ARG A 197 -18.70 1.62 3.95
N ALA A 198 -18.58 0.30 3.96
CA ALA A 198 -17.94 -0.48 2.91
C ALA A 198 -18.88 -1.60 2.43
N CYS A 199 -18.84 -1.88 1.14
CA CYS A 199 -19.52 -3.02 0.55
C CYS A 199 -18.65 -4.27 0.78
N VAL A 200 -19.14 -5.22 1.58
CA VAL A 200 -18.40 -6.46 1.90
C VAL A 200 -18.16 -7.34 0.68
N PRO A 201 -19.13 -7.52 -0.25
CA PRO A 201 -18.93 -8.36 -1.43
C PRO A 201 -17.78 -7.92 -2.37
N CYS A 202 -17.48 -6.63 -2.44
CA CYS A 202 -16.49 -6.10 -3.40
C CYS A 202 -15.28 -5.40 -2.75
N ASP A 203 -15.21 -5.32 -1.41
CA ASP A 203 -14.16 -4.62 -0.66
C ASP A 203 -13.90 -3.18 -1.14
N ARG A 204 -14.98 -2.43 -1.39
CA ARG A 204 -14.93 -1.02 -1.80
C ARG A 204 -15.77 -0.15 -0.87
N PRO A 205 -15.54 1.20 -0.88
CA PRO A 205 -16.48 2.13 -0.27
C PRO A 205 -17.91 1.80 -0.70
N TYR A 206 -18.84 1.90 0.25
CA TYR A 206 -20.23 1.58 -0.01
C TYR A 206 -20.78 2.43 -1.16
N HIS A 207 -21.47 1.78 -2.09
CA HIS A 207 -22.01 2.36 -3.29
C HIS A 207 -23.52 2.10 -3.37
N ASP A 208 -24.29 3.14 -3.12
CA ASP A 208 -25.75 3.06 -3.12
C ASP A 208 -26.30 3.09 -4.55
N GLY A 209 -27.35 2.31 -4.80
CA GLY A 209 -28.07 2.32 -6.08
C GLY A 209 -27.33 1.73 -7.29
N GLU A 210 -26.11 1.19 -7.11
CA GLU A 210 -25.37 0.50 -8.17
C GLU A 210 -24.87 -0.86 -7.68
N SER A 211 -24.86 -1.85 -8.57
CA SER A 211 -24.28 -3.16 -8.28
C SER A 211 -22.76 -3.08 -8.19
N CYS A 212 -22.13 -4.07 -7.55
CA CYS A 212 -20.66 -4.13 -7.47
C CYS A 212 -20.00 -4.11 -8.87
N GLY A 213 -20.64 -4.73 -9.87
CA GLY A 213 -20.14 -4.73 -11.24
C GLY A 213 -20.20 -3.34 -11.90
N GLN A 214 -21.28 -2.59 -11.67
CA GLN A 214 -21.41 -1.21 -12.15
C GLN A 214 -20.37 -0.30 -11.50
N TYR A 215 -20.17 -0.43 -10.19
CA TYR A 215 -19.15 0.31 -9.47
C TYR A 215 -17.74 0.05 -10.06
N GLN A 216 -17.39 -1.22 -10.28
CA GLN A 216 -16.10 -1.61 -10.84
C GLN A 216 -15.88 -1.05 -12.25
N HIS A 217 -16.92 -1.11 -13.11
CA HIS A 217 -16.86 -0.54 -14.45
C HIS A 217 -16.57 0.96 -14.42
N ARG A 218 -17.28 1.72 -13.59
CA ARG A 218 -17.07 3.17 -13.44
C ARG A 218 -15.65 3.52 -12.96
N ILE A 219 -15.08 2.73 -12.05
CA ILE A 219 -13.70 2.94 -11.61
C ILE A 219 -12.72 2.66 -12.75
N LYS A 220 -12.94 1.58 -13.51
CA LYS A 220 -12.11 1.22 -14.65
C LYS A 220 -12.13 2.32 -15.72
N ASP A 221 -13.33 2.78 -16.10
CA ASP A 221 -13.47 3.82 -17.13
C ASP A 221 -12.70 5.10 -16.77
N ARG A 222 -12.79 5.54 -15.51
CA ARG A 222 -12.01 6.70 -15.04
C ARG A 222 -10.50 6.47 -15.15
N LEU A 223 -10.01 5.30 -14.76
CA LEU A 223 -8.59 4.98 -14.84
C LEU A 223 -8.11 4.93 -16.30
N ASP A 224 -8.92 4.38 -17.20
CA ASP A 224 -8.62 4.33 -18.63
C ASP A 224 -8.62 5.74 -19.26
N GLU A 225 -9.52 6.63 -18.84
CA GLU A 225 -9.54 8.04 -19.24
C GLU A 225 -8.34 8.83 -18.71
N GLU A 226 -7.94 8.59 -17.45
CA GLU A 226 -6.76 9.20 -16.84
C GLU A 226 -5.49 8.76 -17.58
N ASP A 227 -5.35 7.47 -17.90
CA ASP A 227 -4.22 6.95 -18.68
C ASP A 227 -4.18 7.57 -20.09
N GLN A 228 -5.32 7.64 -20.78
CA GLN A 228 -5.41 8.30 -22.09
C GLN A 228 -5.00 9.78 -22.01
N THR A 229 -5.37 10.47 -20.93
CA THR A 229 -4.99 11.86 -20.68
C THR A 229 -3.47 11.98 -20.46
N LEU A 230 -2.89 11.10 -19.64
CA LEU A 230 -1.45 11.05 -19.39
C LEU A 230 -0.66 10.75 -20.68
N GLN A 231 -1.11 9.78 -21.48
CA GLN A 231 -0.50 9.47 -22.76
C GLN A 231 -0.58 10.66 -23.72
N THR A 232 -1.70 11.38 -23.75
CA THR A 232 -1.85 12.57 -24.58
C THR A 232 -0.91 13.69 -24.14
N ILE A 233 -0.75 13.91 -22.84
CA ILE A 233 0.21 14.88 -22.28
C ILE A 233 1.64 14.46 -22.66
N GLN A 234 2.00 13.18 -22.53
CA GLN A 234 3.33 12.68 -22.88
C GLN A 234 3.63 12.79 -24.39
N LYS A 235 2.64 12.56 -25.25
CA LYS A 235 2.79 12.66 -26.71
C LYS A 235 2.86 14.10 -27.19
N SER A 236 2.12 15.00 -26.54
CA SER A 236 2.00 16.42 -26.95
C SER A 236 2.96 17.37 -26.25
N THR A 237 3.62 16.93 -25.16
CA THR A 237 4.55 17.75 -24.38
C THR A 237 5.93 17.11 -24.25
N ARG A 238 6.99 17.93 -24.21
CA ARG A 238 8.37 17.50 -23.92
C ARG A 238 9.03 18.48 -22.97
N LYS A 239 10.03 18.02 -22.20
CA LYS A 239 10.79 18.88 -21.29
C LYS A 239 11.85 19.67 -22.05
N CYS A 240 11.98 20.96 -21.74
CA CYS A 240 13.07 21.78 -22.25
C CYS A 240 14.45 21.18 -21.85
N PRO A 241 15.40 20.99 -22.78
CA PRO A 241 16.71 20.42 -22.46
C PRO A 241 17.55 21.29 -21.52
N ALA A 242 17.33 22.61 -21.52
CA ALA A 242 18.11 23.55 -20.70
C ALA A 242 17.53 23.76 -19.28
N CYS A 243 16.19 23.82 -19.13
CA CYS A 243 15.58 24.17 -17.84
C CYS A 243 14.48 23.21 -17.35
N GLY A 244 14.19 22.13 -18.09
CA GLY A 244 13.31 21.04 -17.67
C GLY A 244 11.81 21.33 -17.66
N VAL A 245 11.36 22.55 -18.00
CA VAL A 245 9.92 22.85 -18.05
C VAL A 245 9.23 22.14 -19.21
N ASN A 246 7.99 21.68 -18.98
CA ASN A 246 7.18 21.08 -20.03
C ASN A 246 6.76 22.13 -21.06
N ILE A 247 7.08 21.87 -22.32
CA ILE A 247 6.70 22.67 -23.48
C ILE A 247 5.74 21.83 -24.30
N GLN A 248 4.62 22.42 -24.74
CA GLN A 248 3.67 21.78 -25.64
C GLN A 248 4.06 22.07 -27.10
N LYS A 249 3.94 21.07 -27.98
CA LYS A 249 4.20 21.28 -29.42
C LYS A 249 3.10 22.16 -30.02
N ASN A 250 3.46 23.31 -30.59
CA ASN A 250 2.52 24.24 -31.23
C ASN A 250 2.48 24.15 -32.77
N GLY A 251 2.93 23.03 -33.35
CA GLY A 251 2.67 22.64 -34.75
C GLY A 251 3.90 22.63 -35.68
N GLY A 252 3.82 21.79 -36.73
CA GLY A 252 4.57 21.80 -38.01
C GLY A 252 6.11 21.76 -38.02
N CYS A 253 6.77 22.60 -37.24
CA CYS A 253 8.22 22.79 -37.27
C CYS A 253 8.91 22.04 -36.10
N PRO A 254 10.02 21.34 -36.35
CA PRO A 254 10.85 20.79 -35.28
C PRO A 254 11.63 21.85 -34.51
N TYR A 255 11.75 23.09 -35.00
CA TYR A 255 12.36 24.20 -34.27
C TYR A 255 11.39 24.73 -33.21
N MET A 256 11.81 24.71 -31.94
CA MET A 256 11.02 25.15 -30.79
C MET A 256 11.82 26.11 -29.92
N ILE A 257 11.15 27.11 -29.33
CA ILE A 257 11.75 28.05 -28.38
C ILE A 257 11.08 27.87 -27.03
N CYS A 258 11.88 27.70 -25.97
CA CYS A 258 11.36 27.62 -24.62
C CYS A 258 10.77 28.96 -24.17
N HIS A 259 9.51 28.98 -23.73
CA HIS A 259 8.86 30.21 -23.26
C HIS A 259 9.52 30.80 -22.00
N LYS A 260 10.13 29.95 -21.15
CA LYS A 260 10.77 30.33 -19.87
C LYS A 260 12.22 30.78 -20.04
N CYS A 261 13.09 29.92 -20.58
CA CYS A 261 14.53 30.19 -20.68
C CYS A 261 14.98 30.72 -22.05
N LYS A 262 14.06 30.83 -23.02
CA LYS A 262 14.31 31.31 -24.41
C LYS A 262 15.32 30.50 -25.22
N THR A 263 15.80 29.36 -24.72
CA THR A 263 16.64 28.43 -25.47
C THR A 263 15.87 27.89 -26.68
N SER A 264 16.52 27.94 -27.85
CA SER A 264 16.03 27.34 -29.09
C SER A 264 16.56 25.91 -29.20
N PHE A 265 15.68 24.94 -29.41
CA PHE A 265 16.03 23.53 -29.47
C PHE A 265 15.19 22.79 -30.50
N CYS A 266 15.65 21.61 -30.90
CA CYS A 266 14.94 20.75 -31.83
C CYS A 266 14.01 19.79 -31.07
N TRP A 267 12.73 19.80 -31.42
CA TRP A 267 11.71 18.92 -30.87
C TRP A 267 11.98 17.44 -31.15
N THR A 268 12.67 17.11 -32.25
CA THR A 268 12.93 15.71 -32.64
C THR A 268 14.06 15.11 -31.80
N CYS A 269 15.23 15.75 -31.78
CA CYS A 269 16.44 15.22 -31.13
C CYS A 269 16.73 15.81 -29.73
N MET A 270 15.92 16.78 -29.27
CA MET A 270 16.05 17.43 -27.96
C MET A 270 17.40 18.13 -27.73
N GLN A 271 18.04 18.62 -28.79
CA GLN A 271 19.31 19.36 -28.73
C GLN A 271 19.11 20.83 -29.06
N ASP A 272 19.98 21.67 -28.52
CA ASP A 272 20.00 23.10 -28.81
C ASP A 272 20.30 23.36 -30.29
N ILE A 273 19.59 24.31 -30.87
CA ILE A 273 19.78 24.73 -32.27
C ILE A 273 20.73 25.94 -32.26
N ASP A 274 21.73 25.91 -33.15
CA ASP A 274 22.72 26.97 -33.26
C ASP A 274 22.12 28.31 -33.73
N THR A 275 22.89 29.39 -33.63
CA THR A 275 22.48 30.74 -34.07
C THR A 275 22.17 30.82 -35.57
N ALA A 276 22.59 29.82 -36.35
CA ALA A 276 22.26 29.69 -37.77
C ALA A 276 20.92 28.96 -38.03
N GLY A 277 20.21 28.53 -36.99
CA GLY A 277 18.89 27.91 -37.08
C GLY A 277 18.91 26.48 -37.64
N ARG A 278 20.07 25.81 -37.65
CA ARG A 278 20.22 24.47 -38.27
C ARG A 278 20.33 23.37 -37.22
N CYS A 279 19.43 22.39 -37.27
CA CYS A 279 19.61 21.11 -36.58
C CYS A 279 20.26 20.11 -37.54
N ASP A 280 21.40 19.51 -37.16
CA ASP A 280 21.93 18.35 -37.87
C ASP A 280 21.28 17.04 -37.37
N CYS A 281 19.97 16.98 -37.54
CA CYS A 281 19.14 15.86 -37.15
C CYS A 281 19.38 14.64 -38.06
N ALA A 282 19.98 14.82 -39.25
CA ALA A 282 20.25 13.78 -40.23
C ALA A 282 21.58 13.04 -39.97
N ALA A 283 22.64 13.73 -39.53
CA ALA A 283 23.92 13.08 -39.20
C ALA A 283 23.89 12.34 -37.86
N ARG A 284 22.96 12.71 -36.96
CA ARG A 284 22.85 12.16 -35.61
C ARG A 284 21.67 11.18 -35.54
N ARG A 285 21.79 10.03 -36.21
CA ARG A 285 20.89 8.88 -35.99
C ARG A 285 21.04 8.42 -34.54
N TYR A 286 20.22 8.95 -33.65
CA TYR A 286 19.92 8.26 -32.40
C TYR A 286 18.99 7.08 -32.74
N PRO A 287 19.25 5.87 -32.21
CA PRO A 287 18.40 4.70 -32.41
C PRO A 287 16.98 4.91 -31.90
#